data_AF-A0A955Y7I4-F1
#
_entry.id   AF-A0A955Y7I4-F1
#
_cell.length_a   1.000
_cell.length_b   1.000
_cell.length_c   1.000
_cell.angle_alpha   90.00
_cell.angle_beta   90.00
_cell.angle_gamma   90.00
#
_symmetry.space_group_name_H-M   'P 1'
#
loop_
_entity.id
_entity.type
_entity.pdbx_description
1 polymer ?
#
loop_
_entity_poly.entity_id
_entity_poly.type
_entity_poly.pdbx_seq_one_letter_code
_entity_poly.pdbx_strand_id
1 'polypeptide(L)' 'MRVTPPDSAERHLLLGVCGGIAAYKACDLASKAVGAGWRVRVVMTPSATR' A
#
# COMPACT_ATOMS: atom_id res chain seq x y z
N MET A 1 13.12 -0.22 6.63
CA MET A 1 12.06 -1.24 6.47
C MET A 1 12.32 -1.99 5.17
N ARG A 2 13.05 -3.10 5.22
CA ARG A 2 13.23 -4.02 4.08
C ARG A 2 12.25 -5.17 4.29
N VAL A 3 11.25 -5.28 3.44
CA VAL A 3 10.38 -6.47 3.38
C VAL A 3 10.88 -7.32 2.21
N THR A 4 11.39 -8.52 2.51
CA THR A 4 11.82 -9.62 1.61
C THR A 4 11.52 -10.90 2.40
N PRO A 5 10.87 -11.98 1.89
CA PRO A 5 11.09 -12.78 0.65
C PRO A 5 9.72 -13.22 -0.03
N PRO A 6 9.52 -14.19 -0.97
CA PRO A 6 10.36 -15.25 -1.58
C PRO A 6 10.61 -15.14 -3.11
N ASP A 7 11.69 -15.78 -3.54
CA ASP A 7 12.40 -15.63 -4.81
C ASP A 7 11.72 -16.16 -6.08
N SER A 8 10.38 -16.20 -6.15
CA SER A 8 9.68 -16.71 -7.34
C SER A 8 8.21 -16.31 -7.50
N ALA A 9 7.62 -15.58 -6.55
CA ALA A 9 6.20 -15.23 -6.58
C ALA A 9 5.96 -13.73 -6.73
N GLU A 10 5.00 -13.36 -7.58
CA GLU A 10 4.48 -11.99 -7.73
C GLU A 10 4.17 -11.41 -6.33
N ARG A 11 4.73 -10.24 -5.99
CA ARG A 11 4.61 -9.67 -4.65
C ARG A 11 3.32 -8.87 -4.53
N HIS A 12 2.31 -9.43 -3.85
CA HIS A 12 1.05 -8.74 -3.61
C HIS A 12 1.07 -7.97 -2.29
N LEU A 13 0.66 -6.70 -2.31
CA LEU A 13 0.48 -5.84 -1.12
C LEU A 13 -1.00 -5.49 -0.96
N LEU A 14 -1.58 -5.74 0.22
CA LEU A 14 -2.87 -5.17 0.60
C LEU A 14 -2.63 -3.95 1.50
N LEU A 15 -3.06 -2.77 1.05
CA LEU A 15 -2.92 -1.51 1.77
C LEU A 15 -4.28 -1.05 2.30
N GLY A 16 -4.49 -1.15 3.62
CA GLY A 16 -5.66 -0.61 4.31
C GLY A 16 -5.46 0.86 4.70
N VAL A 17 -6.44 1.73 4.40
CA VAL A 17 -6.40 3.17 4.73
C VAL A 17 -7.57 3.56 5.63
N CYS A 18 -7.25 4.12 6.79
CA CYS A 18 -8.21 4.63 7.78
C CYS A 18 -8.25 6.17 7.80
N GLY A 19 -9.35 6.74 8.30
CA GLY A 19 -9.55 8.19 8.38
C GLY A 19 -8.70 8.84 9.48
N GLY A 20 -7.48 9.26 9.13
CA GLY A 20 -6.58 9.99 10.02
C GLY A 20 -5.63 10.89 9.23
N ILE A 21 -4.87 11.74 9.93
CA ILE A 21 -4.00 12.75 9.30
C ILE A 21 -2.95 12.17 8.34
N ALA A 22 -2.62 10.89 8.46
CA ALA A 22 -1.67 10.21 7.57
C ALA A 22 -2.29 9.65 6.27
N ALA A 23 -3.62 9.70 6.10
CA ALA A 23 -4.29 9.09 4.95
C ALA A 23 -3.79 9.63 3.60
N TYR A 24 -3.43 10.93 3.54
CA TYR A 24 -2.88 11.53 2.33
C TYR A 24 -1.56 10.90 1.86
N LYS A 25 -0.78 10.30 2.77
CA LYS A 25 0.48 9.63 2.45
C LYS A 25 0.28 8.22 1.90
N ALA A 26 -0.94 7.67 1.96
CA ALA A 26 -1.22 6.34 1.44
C ALA A 26 -0.90 6.23 -0.06
N CYS A 27 -1.15 7.28 -0.85
CA CYS A 27 -0.78 7.33 -2.27
C CYS A 27 0.75 7.26 -2.48
N ASP A 28 1.53 7.98 -1.67
CA ASP A 28 3.00 7.95 -1.77
C ASP A 28 3.54 6.56 -1.42
N LEU A 29 2.99 5.92 -0.38
CA LEU A 29 3.33 4.54 -0.03
C LEU A 29 2.97 3.55 -1.15
N ALA A 30 1.77 3.67 -1.74
CA ALA A 30 1.33 2.82 -2.84
C ALA A 30 2.22 3.01 -4.08
N SER A 31 2.57 4.25 -4.43
CA SER A 31 3.45 4.58 -5.54
C SER A 31 4.84 3.95 -5.36
N LYS A 32 5.43 4.08 -4.17
CA LYS A 32 6.72 3.46 -3.83
C LYS A 32 6.66 1.93 -3.91
N ALA A 33 5.58 1.32 -3.45
CA ALA A 33 5.40 -0.13 -3.52
C ALA A 33 5.26 -0.63 -4.97
N VAL A 34 4.49 0.06 -5.80
CA VAL A 34 4.39 -0.25 -7.24
C VAL A 34 5.74 -0.09 -7.94
N GLY A 35 6.47 1.00 -7.66
CA GLY A 35 7.82 1.24 -8.18
C GLY A 35 8.84 0.17 -7.74
N ALA A 36 8.62 -0.46 -6.57
CA ALA A 36 9.40 -1.59 -6.11
C ALA A 36 8.98 -2.94 -6.73
N GLY A 37 8.03 -2.95 -7.67
CA GLY A 37 7.55 -4.15 -8.36
C GLY A 37 6.55 -4.97 -7.54
N TRP A 38 5.70 -4.32 -6.76
CA TRP A 38 4.60 -4.96 -6.03
C TRP A 38 3.26 -4.68 -6.70
N ARG A 39 2.37 -5.66 -6.68
CA ARG A 39 0.97 -5.49 -7.06
C ARG A 39 0.16 -5.06 -5.85
N VAL A 40 -0.19 -3.78 -5.81
CA VAL A 40 -0.88 -3.17 -4.67
C VAL A 40 -2.39 -3.19 -4.87
N ARG A 41 -3.13 -3.65 -3.85
CA ARG A 41 -4.57 -3.45 -3.71
C ARG A 41 -4.83 -2.54 -2.53
N VAL A 42 -5.59 -1.48 -2.73
CA VAL A 42 -5.93 -0.51 -1.69
C VAL A 42 -7.38 -0.73 -1.26
N VAL A 43 -7.61 -0.73 0.05
CA VAL A 43 -8.95 -0.76 0.64
C VAL A 43 -9.07 0.41 1.61
N MET A 44 -10.09 1.24 1.44
CA MET A 44 -10.29 2.44 2.23
C MET A 44 -11.55 2.29 3.09
N THR A 45 -11.49 2.78 4.32
CA THR A 45 -12.70 2.99 5.14
C THR A 45 -13.48 4.21 4.62
N PRO A 46 -14.79 4.33 4.88
CA PRO A 46 -15.56 5.52 4.50
C PRO A 46 -15.03 6.83 5.09
N SER A 47 -14.34 6.77 6.24
CA SER A 47 -13.69 7.94 6.85
C SER A 47 -12.39 8.33 6.14
N ALA A 48 -11.77 7.43 5.39
CA ALA A 48 -10.56 7.70 4.62
C ALA A 48 -10.85 8.29 3.22
N THR A 49 -12.09 8.21 2.75
CA THR A 49 -12.53 8.75 1.45
C THR A 49 -13.11 10.17 1.57
N ARG A 50 -13.07 10.76 2.76
CA ARG A 50 -13.59 12.11 3.05
C ARG A 50 -12.48 13.14 3.07
#